data_AF-B5JU89-F1
#
_entry.id   AF-B5JU89-F1
#
_cell.length_a   1.000
_cell.length_b   1.000
_cell.length_c   1.000
_cell.angle_alpha   90.00
_cell.angle_beta   90.00
_cell.angle_gamma   90.00
#
_symmetry.space_group_name_H-M   'P 1'
#
loop_
_entity.id
_entity.type
_entity.pdbx_description
1 polymer ?
#
loop_
_entity_poly.entity_id
_entity_poly.type
_entity_poly.pdbx_seq_one_letter_code
_entity_poly.pdbx_strand_id
1 'polypeptide(L)'
;MQTRFVLIVLGCLVALLIAGRWGLQQLEEPTESPPPPQVMASSTPAPPAPVAPPAPKANPPKVASAKRETEPEPQPEPTEAEALIDEYGFSAAKIESLRAARDGDARTPPIKRSDPRELPTPEELADPELYSQYEERHRKALLAGFVNASTPKIEQLEKLLEDGKQHGMTEEAIREAQEKIDKLKETRDQMLRDEPDLANVPIPEIELNEPPSPNQPGANSQ
;
A
#
# COMPACT_ATOMS: atom_id res chain seq x y z
N MET A 1 -10.74 56.20 17.46
CA MET A 1 -10.52 54.74 17.65
C MET A 1 -9.65 54.12 16.56
N GLN A 2 -9.62 54.64 15.33
CA GLN A 2 -8.83 54.07 14.22
C GLN A 2 -7.30 54.10 14.42
N THR A 3 -6.74 55.17 15.00
CA THR A 3 -5.27 55.29 15.18
C THR A 3 -4.69 54.26 16.15
N ARG A 4 -5.48 53.81 17.14
CA ARG A 4 -5.07 52.77 18.09
C ARG A 4 -5.04 51.38 17.46
N PHE A 5 -5.98 51.08 16.55
CA PHE A 5 -5.98 49.83 15.79
C PHE A 5 -4.83 49.77 14.78
N VAL A 6 -4.51 50.88 14.11
CA VAL A 6 -3.38 50.93 13.17
C VAL A 6 -2.04 50.69 13.89
N LEU A 7 -1.86 51.23 15.09
CA LEU A 7 -0.64 51.01 15.88
C LEU A 7 -0.50 49.57 16.40
N ILE A 8 -1.63 48.92 16.75
CA ILE A 8 -1.62 47.51 17.18
C ILE A 8 -1.29 46.58 16.01
N VAL A 9 -1.90 46.81 14.84
CA VAL A 9 -1.62 46.01 13.64
C VAL A 9 -0.17 46.19 13.17
N LEU A 10 0.34 47.43 13.19
CA LEU A 10 1.74 47.71 12.85
C LEU A 10 2.71 47.08 13.85
N GLY A 11 2.37 47.10 15.15
CA GLY A 11 3.15 46.44 16.20
C GLY A 11 3.23 44.92 16.04
N CYS A 12 2.11 44.26 15.72
CA CYS A 12 2.09 42.82 15.43
C CYS A 12 2.91 42.46 14.19
N LEU A 13 2.89 43.30 13.16
CA LEU A 13 3.63 43.06 11.91
C LEU A 13 5.14 43.19 12.13
N VAL A 14 5.59 44.16 12.93
CA VAL A 14 7.00 44.30 13.33
C VAL A 14 7.43 43.15 14.24
N ALA A 15 6.57 42.70 15.17
CA ALA A 15 6.86 41.54 16.03
C ALA A 15 6.99 40.23 15.24
N LEU A 16 6.15 40.01 14.23
CA LEU A 16 6.25 38.86 13.33
C LEU A 16 7.52 38.89 12.48
N LEU A 17 7.96 40.07 12.03
CA LEU A 17 9.22 40.22 11.28
C LEU A 17 10.46 39.97 12.16
N ILE A 18 10.44 40.35 13.44
CA ILE A 18 11.55 40.06 14.37
C ILE A 18 11.59 38.57 14.73
N ALA A 19 10.43 37.94 14.97
CA ALA A 19 10.35 36.50 15.24
C ALA A 19 10.77 35.66 14.03
N GLY A 20 10.38 36.04 12.81
CA GLY A 20 10.82 35.39 11.58
C GLY A 20 12.32 35.51 11.35
N ARG A 21 12.93 36.63 11.75
CA ARG A 21 14.38 36.84 11.61
C ARG A 21 15.21 36.04 12.63
N TRP A 22 14.67 35.75 13.81
CA TRP A 22 15.31 34.86 14.80
C TRP A 22 15.10 33.36 14.49
N GLY A 23 13.93 32.99 13.96
CA GLY A 23 13.65 31.61 13.56
C GLY A 23 14.53 31.10 12.41
N LEU A 24 15.00 32.02 11.55
CA LEU A 24 15.86 31.68 10.41
C LEU A 24 17.33 31.43 10.80
N GLN A 25 17.77 31.80 12.02
CA GLN A 25 19.13 31.51 12.52
C GLN A 25 19.25 30.14 13.22
N GLN A 26 18.13 29.43 13.43
CA GLN A 26 18.13 28.07 14.03
C GLN A 26 18.22 26.95 12.99
N LEU A 27 18.26 27.28 11.68
CA LEU A 27 18.37 26.29 10.61
C LEU A 27 19.78 26.16 10.02
N GLU A 28 20.76 26.93 10.50
CA GLU A 28 22.17 26.78 10.12
C GLU A 28 22.96 26.03 11.21
N GLU A 29 22.89 24.69 11.09
CA GLU A 29 23.94 23.68 11.36
C GLU A 29 24.26 23.26 12.82
N PRO A 30 24.73 22.02 13.07
CA PRO A 30 25.13 20.98 12.11
C PRO A 30 24.40 19.64 12.33
N THR A 31 23.94 19.02 11.24
CA THR A 31 23.70 17.58 11.27
C THR A 31 25.06 16.91 11.19
N GLU A 32 25.56 16.52 12.36
CA GLU A 32 26.71 15.65 12.53
C GLU A 32 26.53 14.40 11.65
N SER A 33 27.33 14.32 10.60
CA SER A 33 27.48 13.13 9.76
C SER A 33 27.84 11.96 10.68
N PRO A 34 27.11 10.83 10.67
CA PRO A 34 27.55 9.66 11.40
C PRO A 34 28.93 9.24 10.88
N PRO A 35 29.87 8.85 11.75
CA PRO A 35 31.21 8.48 11.33
C PRO A 35 31.13 7.28 10.36
N PRO A 36 32.00 7.22 9.33
CA PRO A 36 32.13 6.01 8.54
C PRO A 36 32.46 4.85 9.49
N PRO A 37 31.90 3.64 9.28
CA PRO A 37 32.33 2.47 10.03
C PRO A 37 33.83 2.31 9.85
N GLN A 38 34.57 2.56 10.92
CA GLN A 38 35.98 2.25 11.02
C GLN A 38 36.13 0.73 11.00
N VAL A 39 36.23 0.15 9.82
CA VAL A 39 36.83 -1.17 9.62
C VAL A 39 38.34 -1.00 9.57
N MET A 40 38.95 -0.78 10.73
CA MET A 40 40.39 -0.94 10.89
C MET A 40 40.68 -2.39 11.31
N ALA A 41 41.20 -3.12 10.33
CA ALA A 41 42.11 -4.25 10.41
C ALA A 41 41.58 -5.59 10.98
N SER A 42 41.36 -6.54 10.06
CA SER A 42 42.08 -7.82 10.10
C SER A 42 42.21 -8.39 8.68
N SER A 43 43.47 -8.54 8.26
CA SER A 43 44.01 -9.38 7.17
C SER A 43 43.52 -9.19 5.72
N THR A 44 44.41 -8.61 4.91
CA THR A 44 44.67 -9.05 3.52
C THR A 44 45.20 -10.49 3.54
N PRO A 45 44.79 -11.39 2.62
CA PRO A 45 45.59 -11.62 1.41
C PRO A 45 44.79 -11.81 0.10
N ALA A 46 45.40 -11.35 -1.00
CA ALA A 46 45.01 -11.56 -2.41
C ALA A 46 45.35 -13.00 -2.90
N PRO A 47 45.18 -13.35 -4.20
CA PRO A 47 44.05 -13.33 -5.15
C PRO A 47 43.61 -14.77 -5.58
N PRO A 48 42.58 -14.97 -6.43
CA PRO A 48 42.03 -16.30 -6.76
C PRO A 48 42.52 -16.89 -8.10
N ALA A 49 42.64 -18.24 -8.15
CA ALA A 49 42.38 -19.19 -9.26
C ALA A 49 43.38 -20.40 -9.20
N PRO A 50 43.15 -21.58 -9.85
CA PRO A 50 41.95 -22.13 -10.49
C PRO A 50 41.64 -23.64 -10.19
N VAL A 51 40.38 -24.04 -10.45
CA VAL A 51 39.83 -25.26 -11.11
C VAL A 51 40.37 -26.69 -10.79
N ALA A 52 39.45 -27.52 -10.24
CA ALA A 52 39.11 -28.98 -10.34
C ALA A 52 39.98 -29.95 -11.22
N PRO A 53 39.86 -31.33 -11.17
CA PRO A 53 38.71 -32.17 -10.76
C PRO A 53 39.12 -33.59 -10.17
N PRO A 54 38.39 -34.75 -10.33
CA PRO A 54 38.00 -35.65 -9.21
C PRO A 54 38.48 -37.12 -9.33
N ALA A 55 38.33 -37.96 -8.29
CA ALA A 55 38.52 -39.42 -8.40
C ALA A 55 37.82 -40.18 -7.23
N PRO A 56 37.69 -41.54 -7.25
CA PRO A 56 36.46 -42.22 -7.62
C PRO A 56 35.96 -43.26 -6.58
N LYS A 57 34.80 -43.87 -6.90
CA LYS A 57 34.06 -44.91 -6.16
C LYS A 57 34.88 -46.18 -5.85
N ALA A 58 34.65 -46.78 -4.68
CA ALA A 58 34.90 -48.21 -4.44
C ALA A 58 33.82 -48.81 -3.50
N ASN A 59 33.34 -50.00 -3.86
CA ASN A 59 32.21 -50.75 -3.30
C ASN A 59 32.60 -51.63 -2.07
N PRO A 60 31.63 -52.24 -1.35
CA PRO A 60 31.67 -52.48 0.10
C PRO A 60 32.07 -53.92 0.51
N PRO A 61 32.39 -54.18 1.80
CA PRO A 61 32.37 -55.53 2.35
C PRO A 61 31.11 -55.79 3.23
N LYS A 62 30.27 -56.67 2.68
CA LYS A 62 29.61 -57.85 3.29
C LYS A 62 29.25 -57.85 4.79
N VAL A 63 27.93 -57.78 4.99
CA VAL A 63 27.03 -58.34 6.02
C VAL A 63 27.64 -59.32 7.05
N ALA A 64 27.50 -58.98 8.32
CA ALA A 64 27.34 -59.95 9.41
C ALA A 64 25.98 -59.69 10.08
N SER A 65 25.08 -60.65 9.95
CA SER A 65 23.77 -60.66 10.60
C SER A 65 23.94 -60.82 12.11
N ALA A 66 23.76 -59.73 12.86
CA ALA A 66 23.57 -59.77 14.29
C ALA A 66 22.07 -59.80 14.61
N LYS A 67 21.67 -61.00 15.05
CA LYS A 67 20.54 -61.37 15.90
C LYS A 67 19.62 -60.21 16.35
N ARG A 68 18.37 -60.29 15.91
CA ARG A 68 17.23 -59.48 16.37
C ARG A 68 16.91 -59.84 17.82
N GLU A 69 17.29 -58.95 18.73
CA GLU A 69 16.79 -58.93 20.10
C GLU A 69 15.72 -57.84 20.15
N THR A 70 14.48 -58.23 20.47
CA THR A 70 13.33 -57.33 20.49
C THR A 70 13.43 -56.44 21.72
N GLU A 71 14.00 -55.25 21.53
CA GLU A 71 13.96 -54.13 22.48
C GLU A 71 12.61 -53.41 22.35
N PRO A 72 11.95 -53.02 23.46
CA PRO A 72 10.65 -52.37 23.41
C PRO A 72 10.73 -51.03 22.67
N GLU A 73 9.84 -50.80 21.71
CA GLU A 73 9.79 -49.57 20.90
C GLU A 73 9.72 -48.32 21.80
N PRO A 74 10.64 -47.34 21.64
CA PRO A 74 10.47 -46.02 22.22
C PRO A 74 9.31 -45.31 21.50
N GLN A 75 8.32 -44.84 22.25
CA GLN A 75 7.27 -44.00 21.66
C GLN A 75 7.88 -42.71 21.10
N PRO A 76 7.48 -42.28 19.89
CA PRO A 76 8.00 -41.05 19.30
C PRO A 76 7.50 -39.85 20.10
N GLU A 77 8.43 -39.04 20.61
CA GLU A 77 8.14 -37.69 21.10
C GLU A 77 7.51 -36.88 19.95
N PRO A 78 6.42 -36.11 20.19
CA PRO A 78 5.79 -35.32 19.15
C PRO A 78 6.80 -34.31 18.59
N THR A 79 6.87 -34.24 17.27
CA THR A 79 7.64 -33.21 16.57
C THR A 79 7.12 -31.82 16.92
N GLU A 80 7.98 -30.81 16.87
CA GLU A 80 7.63 -29.41 17.15
C GLU A 80 6.39 -28.93 16.35
N ALA A 81 6.21 -29.45 15.12
CA ALA A 81 5.03 -29.20 14.31
C ALA A 81 3.73 -29.80 14.90
N GLU A 82 3.80 -30.99 15.50
CA GLU A 82 2.67 -31.64 16.16
C GLU A 82 2.32 -30.91 17.47
N ALA A 83 3.33 -30.42 18.20
CA ALA A 83 3.12 -29.58 19.38
C ALA A 83 2.41 -28.26 19.04
N LEU A 84 2.79 -27.59 17.93
CA LEU A 84 2.12 -26.38 17.45
C LEU A 84 0.69 -26.66 16.96
N ILE A 85 0.46 -27.81 16.33
CA ILE A 85 -0.88 -28.21 15.89
C ILE A 85 -1.84 -28.33 17.09
N ASP A 86 -1.36 -28.92 18.19
CA ASP A 86 -2.15 -29.07 19.41
C ASP A 86 -2.28 -27.76 20.19
N GLU A 87 -1.20 -26.98 20.34
CA GLU A 87 -1.21 -25.68 21.04
C GLU A 87 -2.22 -24.69 20.42
N TYR A 88 -2.25 -24.60 19.09
CA TYR A 88 -3.15 -23.69 18.37
C TYR A 88 -4.48 -24.35 17.97
N GLY A 89 -4.70 -25.61 18.36
CA GLY A 89 -5.95 -26.34 18.13
C GLY A 89 -6.29 -26.50 16.64
N PHE A 90 -5.30 -26.79 15.80
CA PHE A 90 -5.44 -27.12 14.38
C PHE A 90 -5.77 -28.60 14.20
N SER A 91 -6.99 -29.01 14.58
CA SER A 91 -7.42 -30.38 14.29
C SER A 91 -7.35 -30.70 12.79
N ALA A 92 -7.17 -31.97 12.45
CA ALA A 92 -7.20 -32.42 11.05
C ALA A 92 -8.46 -31.93 10.30
N ALA A 93 -9.62 -31.90 10.98
CA ALA A 93 -10.85 -31.36 10.44
C ALA A 93 -10.80 -29.85 10.18
N LYS A 94 -10.11 -29.07 11.02
CA LYS A 94 -9.92 -27.63 10.82
C LYS A 94 -8.98 -27.34 9.65
N ILE A 95 -7.89 -28.10 9.54
CA ILE A 95 -6.96 -28.01 8.40
C ILE A 95 -7.69 -28.34 7.09
N GLU A 96 -8.55 -29.37 7.10
CA GLU A 96 -9.35 -29.74 5.94
C GLU A 96 -10.39 -28.66 5.59
N SER A 97 -11.04 -28.07 6.59
CA SER A 97 -11.96 -26.93 6.39
C SER A 97 -11.26 -25.72 5.77
N LEU A 98 -10.05 -25.37 6.24
CA LEU A 98 -9.26 -24.28 5.64
C LEU A 98 -8.83 -24.60 4.20
N ARG A 99 -8.46 -25.85 3.92
CA ARG A 99 -8.13 -26.30 2.57
C ARG A 99 -9.34 -26.21 1.64
N ALA A 100 -10.52 -26.61 2.11
CA ALA A 100 -11.77 -26.51 1.36
C ALA A 100 -12.17 -25.05 1.06
N ALA A 101 -11.83 -24.11 1.95
CA ALA A 101 -12.11 -22.68 1.78
C ALA A 101 -11.08 -21.93 0.90
N ARG A 102 -9.98 -22.58 0.49
CA ARG A 102 -8.88 -21.94 -0.25
C ARG A 102 -9.34 -21.27 -1.54
N ASP A 103 -10.25 -21.90 -2.26
CA ASP A 103 -10.74 -21.43 -3.56
C ASP A 103 -12.01 -20.56 -3.43
N GLY A 104 -12.42 -20.25 -2.20
CA GLY A 104 -13.57 -19.43 -1.86
C GLY A 104 -14.89 -20.20 -1.74
N ASP A 105 -15.88 -19.58 -1.09
CA ASP A 105 -17.27 -20.06 -1.06
C ASP A 105 -18.01 -19.52 -2.29
N ALA A 106 -18.80 -20.36 -2.97
CA ALA A 106 -19.64 -19.98 -4.11
C ALA A 106 -20.66 -18.86 -3.80
N ARG A 107 -20.98 -18.63 -2.53
CA ARG A 107 -21.84 -17.53 -2.04
C ARG A 107 -21.09 -16.21 -1.92
N THR A 108 -19.76 -16.21 -2.06
CA THR A 108 -18.93 -15.01 -2.03
C THR A 108 -19.10 -14.25 -3.34
N PRO A 109 -19.48 -12.96 -3.33
CA PRO A 109 -19.49 -12.15 -4.53
C PRO A 109 -18.10 -12.16 -5.21
N PRO A 110 -18.03 -12.09 -6.56
CA PRO A 110 -16.75 -12.10 -7.26
C PRO A 110 -15.90 -10.90 -6.84
N ILE A 111 -14.64 -11.15 -6.50
CA ILE A 111 -13.67 -10.09 -6.16
C ILE A 111 -13.22 -9.43 -7.46
N LYS A 112 -13.68 -8.19 -7.69
CA LYS A 112 -13.08 -7.32 -8.72
C LYS A 112 -11.72 -6.85 -8.20
N ARG A 113 -10.64 -7.22 -8.88
CA ARG A 113 -9.31 -6.66 -8.61
C ARG A 113 -9.10 -5.46 -9.50
N SER A 114 -8.52 -4.41 -8.94
CA SER A 114 -8.00 -3.29 -9.73
C SER A 114 -6.77 -3.75 -10.52
N ASP A 115 -6.48 -3.04 -11.60
CA ASP A 115 -5.24 -3.26 -12.33
C ASP A 115 -4.05 -3.03 -11.41
N PRO A 116 -3.00 -3.88 -11.52
CA PRO A 116 -1.80 -3.70 -10.73
C PRO A 116 -1.12 -2.38 -11.10
N ARG A 117 -0.61 -1.69 -10.07
CA ARG A 117 0.18 -0.48 -10.24
C ARG A 117 1.40 -0.76 -11.12
N GLU A 118 1.72 0.19 -12.01
CA GLU A 118 2.96 0.19 -12.77
C GLU A 118 4.16 0.33 -11.81
N LEU A 119 5.06 -0.66 -11.85
CA LEU A 119 6.30 -0.65 -11.07
C LEU A 119 7.40 0.09 -11.83
N PRO A 120 8.38 0.68 -11.13
CA PRO A 120 9.53 1.28 -11.79
C PRO A 120 10.32 0.20 -12.54
N THR A 121 10.81 0.54 -13.71
CA THR A 121 11.69 -0.34 -14.49
C THR A 121 13.06 -0.48 -13.81
N PRO A 122 13.84 -1.54 -14.12
CA PRO A 122 15.18 -1.69 -13.57
C PRO A 122 16.13 -0.53 -13.92
N GLU A 123 15.93 0.09 -15.09
CA GLU A 123 16.69 1.26 -15.54
C GLU A 123 16.32 2.50 -14.71
N GLU A 124 15.02 2.73 -14.49
CA GLU A 124 14.54 3.82 -13.63
C GLU A 124 14.98 3.64 -12.16
N LEU A 125 15.10 2.39 -11.69
CA LEU A 125 15.55 2.12 -10.32
C LEU A 125 17.07 2.34 -10.13
N ALA A 126 17.84 2.26 -11.22
CA ALA A 126 19.29 2.42 -11.21
C ALA A 126 19.74 3.89 -11.33
N ASP A 127 18.88 4.78 -11.85
CA ASP A 127 19.18 6.19 -12.07
C ASP A 127 18.24 7.10 -11.24
N PRO A 128 18.77 7.91 -10.30
CA PRO A 128 17.96 8.81 -9.47
C PRO A 128 17.06 9.78 -10.25
N GLU A 129 17.52 10.29 -11.39
CA GLU A 129 16.75 11.27 -12.19
C GLU A 129 15.58 10.60 -12.89
N LEU A 130 15.78 9.37 -13.38
CA LEU A 130 14.70 8.58 -13.98
C LEU A 130 13.70 8.11 -12.92
N TYR A 131 14.18 7.75 -11.72
CA TYR A 131 13.31 7.41 -10.60
C TYR A 131 12.40 8.57 -10.19
N SER A 132 12.95 9.79 -10.13
CA SER A 132 12.17 11.00 -9.81
C SER A 132 11.04 11.23 -10.82
N GLN A 133 11.32 11.07 -12.11
CA GLN A 133 10.30 11.20 -13.17
C GLN A 133 9.19 10.13 -13.04
N TYR A 134 9.56 8.89 -12.71
CA TYR A 134 8.59 7.83 -12.42
C TYR A 134 7.68 8.21 -11.25
N GLU A 135 8.24 8.71 -10.14
CA GLU A 135 7.47 9.14 -8.97
C GLU A 135 6.53 10.31 -9.31
N GLU A 136 6.97 11.28 -10.11
CA GLU A 136 6.13 12.38 -10.57
C GLU A 136 4.94 11.90 -11.42
N ARG A 137 5.18 11.01 -12.39
CA ARG A 137 4.10 10.41 -13.20
C ARG A 137 3.12 9.66 -12.31
N HIS A 138 3.62 8.87 -11.37
CA HIS A 138 2.77 8.11 -10.46
C HIS A 138 1.95 9.03 -9.53
N ARG A 139 2.56 10.08 -8.98
CA ARG A 139 1.88 11.07 -8.16
C ARG A 139 0.77 11.76 -8.94
N LYS A 140 1.04 12.17 -10.18
CA LYS A 140 0.03 12.77 -11.08
C LYS A 140 -1.12 11.81 -11.36
N ALA A 141 -0.83 10.54 -11.67
CA ALA A 141 -1.86 9.53 -11.91
C ALA A 141 -2.76 9.32 -10.69
N LEU A 142 -2.20 9.30 -9.47
CA LEU A 142 -2.96 9.21 -8.22
C LEU A 142 -3.90 10.41 -8.03
N LEU A 143 -3.38 11.62 -8.22
CA LEU A 143 -4.17 12.86 -8.06
C LEU A 143 -5.29 12.95 -9.10
N ALA A 144 -4.99 12.63 -10.36
CA ALA A 144 -5.99 12.54 -11.42
C ALA A 144 -7.08 11.51 -11.07
N GLY A 145 -6.65 10.34 -10.55
CA GLY A 145 -7.50 9.32 -9.95
C GLY A 145 -8.57 9.88 -9.01
N PHE A 146 -8.13 10.68 -8.06
CA PHE A 146 -9.02 11.32 -7.09
C PHE A 146 -9.96 12.33 -7.74
N VAL A 147 -9.46 13.22 -8.60
CA VAL A 147 -10.27 14.27 -9.26
C VAL A 147 -11.39 13.66 -10.10
N ASN A 148 -11.05 12.66 -10.91
CA ASN A 148 -12.00 11.99 -11.80
C ASN A 148 -13.01 11.15 -11.03
N ALA A 149 -12.63 10.48 -9.93
CA ALA A 149 -13.58 9.76 -9.09
C ALA A 149 -14.48 10.70 -8.27
N SER A 150 -13.94 11.82 -7.81
CA SER A 150 -14.67 12.77 -6.95
C SER A 150 -15.75 13.51 -7.71
N THR A 151 -15.52 13.86 -8.98
CA THR A 151 -16.47 14.65 -9.79
C THR A 151 -17.87 14.01 -9.87
N PRO A 152 -18.06 12.80 -10.42
CA PRO A 152 -19.37 12.15 -10.45
C PRO A 152 -19.88 11.80 -9.05
N LYS A 153 -18.97 11.57 -8.09
CA LYS A 153 -19.37 11.26 -6.72
C LYS A 153 -20.01 12.46 -6.01
N ILE A 154 -19.47 13.66 -6.20
CA ILE A 154 -20.05 14.90 -5.67
C ILE A 154 -21.46 15.08 -6.20
N GLU A 155 -21.66 14.95 -7.52
CA GLU A 155 -22.99 15.07 -8.14
C GLU A 155 -23.99 14.06 -7.58
N GLN A 156 -23.56 12.81 -7.41
CA GLN A 156 -24.38 11.77 -6.79
C GLN A 156 -24.78 12.13 -5.35
N LEU A 157 -23.83 12.63 -4.54
CA LEU A 157 -24.07 13.00 -3.15
C LEU A 157 -25.02 14.21 -3.03
N GLU A 158 -24.88 15.20 -3.90
CA GLU A 158 -25.79 16.34 -3.96
C GLU A 158 -27.23 15.90 -4.27
N LYS A 159 -27.39 14.98 -5.24
CA LYS A 159 -28.70 14.40 -5.56
C LYS A 159 -29.29 13.63 -4.38
N LEU A 160 -28.48 12.82 -3.69
CA LEU A 160 -28.92 12.07 -2.51
C LEU A 160 -29.29 12.98 -1.34
N LEU A 161 -28.56 14.09 -1.16
CA LEU A 161 -28.88 15.09 -0.15
C LEU A 161 -30.24 15.75 -0.45
N GLU A 162 -30.51 16.09 -1.71
CA GLU A 162 -31.79 16.66 -2.12
C GLU A 162 -32.95 15.68 -1.90
N ASP A 163 -32.76 14.41 -2.28
CA ASP A 163 -33.73 13.34 -2.02
C ASP A 163 -33.95 13.13 -0.51
N GLY A 164 -32.88 13.12 0.28
CA GLY A 164 -32.93 13.00 1.73
C GLY A 164 -33.71 14.12 2.41
N LYS A 165 -33.56 15.37 1.94
CA LYS A 165 -34.35 16.52 2.43
C LYS A 165 -35.84 16.31 2.22
N GLN A 166 -36.24 15.76 1.08
CA GLN A 166 -37.66 15.49 0.77
C GLN A 166 -38.24 14.35 1.63
N HIS A 167 -37.39 13.42 2.08
CA HIS A 167 -37.77 12.27 2.90
C HIS A 167 -37.62 12.51 4.42
N GLY A 168 -37.44 13.76 4.85
CA GLY A 168 -37.46 14.12 6.28
C GLY A 168 -36.15 13.86 7.02
N MET A 169 -35.00 13.95 6.34
CA MET A 169 -33.67 13.95 6.97
C MET A 169 -33.56 15.08 8.00
N THR A 170 -32.87 14.83 9.12
CA THR A 170 -32.73 15.83 10.19
C THR A 170 -31.82 16.98 9.75
N GLU A 171 -32.04 18.18 10.28
CA GLU A 171 -31.22 19.37 10.00
C GLU A 171 -29.73 19.15 10.32
N GLU A 172 -29.42 18.43 11.40
CA GLU A 172 -28.04 18.10 11.75
C GLU A 172 -27.37 17.22 10.70
N ALA A 173 -28.10 16.22 10.19
CA ALA A 173 -27.60 15.33 9.16
C ALA A 173 -27.46 16.05 7.81
N ILE A 174 -28.39 16.93 7.46
CA ILE A 174 -28.31 17.78 6.27
C ILE A 174 -27.04 18.65 6.32
N ARG A 175 -26.79 19.29 7.47
CA ARG A 175 -25.59 20.11 7.68
C ARG A 175 -24.32 19.28 7.54
N GLU A 176 -24.24 18.13 8.20
CA GLU A 176 -23.06 17.26 8.12
C GLU A 176 -22.81 16.77 6.68
N ALA A 177 -23.86 16.40 5.95
CA ALA A 177 -23.75 16.01 4.56
C ALA A 177 -23.22 17.16 3.69
N GLN A 178 -23.73 18.38 3.89
CA GLN A 178 -23.27 19.56 3.16
C GLN A 178 -21.79 19.86 3.45
N GLU A 179 -21.37 19.86 4.71
CA GLU A 179 -19.98 20.08 5.11
C GLU A 179 -19.03 19.07 4.45
N LYS A 180 -19.43 17.81 4.34
CA LYS A 180 -18.64 16.77 3.66
C LYS A 180 -18.55 16.98 2.16
N ILE A 181 -19.66 17.34 1.52
CA ILE A 181 -19.68 17.66 0.09
C ILE A 181 -18.78 18.86 -0.21
N ASP A 182 -18.86 19.91 0.61
CA ASP A 182 -18.07 21.13 0.44
C ASP A 182 -16.58 20.85 0.60
N LYS A 183 -16.19 20.04 1.59
CA LYS A 183 -14.80 19.63 1.77
C LYS A 183 -14.27 18.79 0.60
N LEU A 184 -15.11 17.94 0.02
CA LEU A 184 -14.73 17.14 -1.14
C LEU A 184 -14.51 18.02 -2.37
N LYS A 185 -15.37 19.03 -2.58
CA LYS A 185 -15.19 20.05 -3.62
C LYS A 185 -13.92 20.87 -3.40
N GLU A 186 -13.72 21.38 -2.20
CA GLU A 186 -12.53 22.18 -1.86
C GLU A 186 -11.25 21.41 -2.15
N THR A 187 -11.19 20.13 -1.77
CA THR A 187 -10.02 19.28 -1.99
C THR A 187 -9.77 19.08 -3.50
N ARG A 188 -10.81 18.75 -4.27
CA ARG A 188 -10.71 18.62 -5.73
C ARG A 188 -10.25 19.92 -6.37
N ASP A 189 -10.84 21.05 -5.98
CA ASP A 189 -10.56 22.36 -6.54
C ASP A 189 -9.16 22.85 -6.14
N GLN A 190 -8.65 22.46 -4.96
CA GLN A 190 -7.26 22.66 -4.59
C GLN A 190 -6.32 21.88 -5.51
N MET A 191 -6.57 20.59 -5.73
CA MET A 191 -5.74 19.78 -6.64
C MET A 191 -5.73 20.34 -8.07
N LEU A 192 -6.87 20.80 -8.58
CA LEU A 192 -6.97 21.42 -9.90
C LEU A 192 -6.31 22.80 -9.99
N ARG A 193 -6.24 23.55 -8.89
CA ARG A 193 -5.50 24.82 -8.85
C ARG A 193 -4.00 24.58 -8.85
N ASP A 194 -3.54 23.59 -8.10
CA ASP A 194 -2.13 23.25 -7.99
C ASP A 194 -1.62 22.59 -9.28
N GLU A 195 -2.44 21.73 -9.90
CA GLU A 195 -2.12 21.02 -11.14
C GLU A 195 -3.34 21.00 -12.09
N PRO A 196 -3.48 22.00 -12.97
CA PRO A 196 -4.66 22.12 -13.84
C PRO A 196 -4.78 20.99 -14.86
N ASP A 197 -3.67 20.34 -15.21
CA ASP A 197 -3.65 19.25 -16.18
C ASP A 197 -4.32 17.97 -15.66
N LEU A 198 -4.55 17.83 -14.35
CA LEU A 198 -5.18 16.65 -13.74
C LEU A 198 -6.58 16.33 -14.28
N ALA A 199 -7.31 17.35 -14.78
CA ALA A 199 -8.63 17.16 -15.38
C ALA A 199 -8.61 16.37 -16.69
N ASN A 200 -7.46 16.33 -17.38
CA ASN A 200 -7.32 15.74 -18.71
C ASN A 200 -6.39 14.51 -18.71
N VAL A 201 -5.86 14.10 -17.56
CA VAL A 201 -5.04 12.89 -17.47
C VAL A 201 -5.94 11.68 -17.71
N PRO A 202 -5.70 10.89 -18.78
CA PRO A 202 -6.43 9.67 -19.02
C PRO A 202 -6.18 8.71 -17.86
N ILE A 203 -7.22 8.39 -17.10
CA ILE A 203 -7.14 7.28 -16.15
C ILE A 203 -7.30 5.99 -16.96
N PRO A 204 -6.47 4.96 -16.71
CA PRO A 204 -6.73 3.64 -17.26
C PRO A 204 -8.16 3.23 -16.89
N GLU A 205 -9.00 3.06 -17.91
CA GLU A 205 -10.44 2.85 -17.76
C GLU A 205 -10.70 1.59 -16.92
N ILE A 206 -11.07 1.78 -15.66
CA ILE A 206 -11.54 0.69 -14.82
C ILE A 206 -12.94 0.38 -15.34
N GLU A 207 -13.06 -0.66 -16.16
CA GLU A 207 -14.31 -1.15 -16.73
C GLU A 207 -15.24 -1.65 -15.58
N LEU A 208 -15.88 -0.70 -14.90
CA LEU A 208 -16.93 -0.96 -13.92
C LEU A 208 -18.18 -1.33 -14.72
N ASN A 209 -18.23 -2.57 -15.21
CA ASN A 209 -19.41 -3.12 -15.89
C ASN A 209 -20.68 -2.75 -15.11
N GLU A 210 -21.49 -1.88 -15.70
CA GLU A 210 -22.87 -1.66 -15.29
C GLU A 210 -23.57 -3.02 -15.27
N PRO A 211 -24.43 -3.30 -14.28
CA PRO A 211 -25.21 -4.53 -14.31
C PRO A 211 -26.03 -4.57 -15.61
N PRO A 212 -26.19 -5.74 -16.25
CA PRO A 212 -27.00 -5.85 -17.45
C PRO A 212 -28.40 -5.30 -17.15
N SER A 213 -28.79 -4.27 -17.90
CA SER A 213 -30.14 -3.71 -17.84
C SER A 213 -31.16 -4.84 -18.08
N PRO A 214 -32.18 -5.02 -17.21
CA PRO A 214 -33.10 -6.17 -17.25
C PRO A 214 -34.06 -6.19 -18.46
N ASN A 215 -33.84 -5.37 -19.48
CA ASN A 215 -34.72 -5.22 -20.65
C ASN A 215 -34.00 -5.41 -21.99
N GLN A 216 -33.25 -6.50 -22.15
CA GLN A 216 -33.02 -7.04 -23.50
C GLN A 216 -33.88 -8.30 -23.71
N PRO A 217 -35.06 -8.16 -24.36
CA PRO A 217 -35.82 -9.31 -24.79
C PRO A 217 -35.13 -9.96 -26.01
N GLY A 218 -34.67 -11.19 -25.81
CA GLY A 218 -34.63 -12.27 -26.81
C GLY A 218 -33.95 -12.00 -28.16
N ALA A 219 -32.83 -12.69 -28.38
CA ALA A 219 -32.53 -13.27 -29.69
C ALA A 219 -31.74 -14.56 -29.50
N ASN A 220 -32.47 -15.64 -29.24
CA ASN A 220 -32.06 -16.99 -29.63
C ASN A 220 -32.04 -17.06 -31.18
N SER A 221 -31.25 -18.01 -31.70
CA SER A 221 -31.03 -18.39 -33.12
C SER A 221 -29.77 -17.73 -33.72
N GLN A 222 -28.74 -18.44 -34.14
CA GLN A 222 -28.53 -19.87 -34.45
C GLN A 222 -27.13 -20.31 -34.04
#